data_AF-A0A951BLS3-F1
#
_entry.id   AF-A0A951BLS3-F1
#
_cell.length_a   1.000
_cell.length_b   1.000
_cell.length_c   1.000
_cell.angle_alpha   90.00
_cell.angle_beta   90.00
_cell.angle_gamma   90.00
#
_symmetry.space_group_name_H-M   'P 1'
#
loop_
_entity.id
_entity.type
_entity.pdbx_description
1 polymer ?
#
loop_
_entity_poly.entity_id
_entity_poly.type
_entity_poly.pdbx_seq_one_letter_code
_entity_poly.pdbx_strand_id
1 'polypeptide(L)'
;MVHCDGRGQALLQRLLASTAGAPAAAGGESPLRHATTIPGRAATTVGWPSWVPDRLRESLAVAGVTAPWAHQITVAEFARAGRHVVVATGTASGKSLAYQLPVLAHLLADPQATALYLAPTKALGADQIRAVTALGLAGVRPASYDGDTPMAQRDWVRSHARWVFTNPDMVHHSLLARHDRWARLLRRLRFVVIDECHAYRGLFGSHVALLLRRLRRVVARYGAAPVFVLASATVADPGVSASRLTGLDTLAVTEDASPCGERTVALWEPPLLKELTGENGAPVRRSAGAEAARLLADLVIEGARTLVFVRSRRGAELTALGAQRALSAAAADALASRIAAYRAGYLPEERRALETALDSGELLGVASTNALELGVDIAGLDAVVLAGYPGTRASFWQQAGRAGRAGSGALVVFVARDDPLDTYLVHHGAALLGTAVEATVLDPTNPYVLRPQLACAAAELPLTEACVDELGGEVARCVVADLVAAGTLRRRPGGWFWAHGAASTGRQRPHPEVDIRGSGGHQVALVESDTGRLLGTVDPGSACTAVHP
;
A
#
# COMPACT_ATOMS: atom_id res chain seq x y z
N MET A 1 2.67 -34.63 -4.17
CA MET A 1 2.06 -33.30 -3.99
C MET A 1 0.55 -33.52 -3.94
N VAL A 2 -0.03 -33.48 -2.75
CA VAL A 2 -1.49 -33.44 -2.62
C VAL A 2 -1.90 -32.02 -2.98
N HIS A 3 -2.59 -31.83 -4.09
CA HIS A 3 -3.29 -30.56 -4.34
C HIS A 3 -4.26 -30.36 -3.17
N CYS A 4 -4.01 -29.36 -2.33
CA CYS A 4 -4.91 -28.98 -1.24
C CYS A 4 -6.12 -28.21 -1.80
N ASP A 5 -6.86 -28.85 -2.71
CA ASP A 5 -8.16 -28.37 -3.15
C ASP A 5 -9.11 -28.39 -1.93
N GLY A 6 -9.90 -27.33 -1.76
CA GLY A 6 -10.94 -27.28 -0.72
C GLY A 6 -10.49 -26.90 0.69
N ARG A 7 -9.24 -26.48 0.97
CA ARG A 7 -8.85 -26.03 2.33
C ARG A 7 -9.73 -24.88 2.85
N GLY A 8 -10.05 -23.91 1.99
CA GLY A 8 -10.95 -22.81 2.34
C GLY A 8 -12.36 -23.30 2.69
N GLN A 9 -12.88 -24.25 1.92
CA GLN A 9 -14.18 -24.88 2.17
C GLN A 9 -14.20 -25.69 3.47
N ALA A 10 -13.13 -26.45 3.74
CA ALA A 10 -12.98 -27.21 4.98
C ALA A 10 -12.98 -26.29 6.22
N LEU A 11 -12.23 -25.18 6.17
CA LEU A 11 -12.24 -24.18 7.24
C LEU A 11 -13.63 -23.56 7.44
N LEU A 12 -14.35 -23.25 6.34
CA LEU A 12 -15.71 -22.73 6.44
C LEU A 12 -16.67 -23.75 7.08
N GLN A 13 -16.57 -25.04 6.71
CA GLN A 13 -17.39 -26.09 7.30
C GLN A 13 -17.13 -26.25 8.81
N ARG A 14 -15.86 -26.13 9.25
CA ARG A 14 -15.50 -26.12 10.68
C ARG A 14 -16.14 -24.95 11.43
N LEU A 15 -16.11 -23.75 10.86
CA LEU A 15 -16.76 -22.57 11.44
C LEU A 15 -18.29 -22.72 11.56
N LEU A 16 -18.93 -23.34 10.57
CA LEU A 16 -20.37 -23.59 10.63
C LEU A 16 -20.72 -24.63 11.71
N ALA A 17 -19.89 -25.68 11.84
CA ALA A 17 -20.07 -26.69 12.87
C ALA A 17 -19.89 -26.14 14.29
N SER A 18 -18.87 -25.30 14.53
CA SER A 18 -18.68 -24.63 15.83
C SER A 18 -19.86 -23.74 16.19
N THR A 19 -20.42 -23.06 15.18
CA THR A 19 -21.56 -22.16 15.35
C THR A 19 -22.85 -22.93 15.68
N ALA A 20 -23.08 -24.09 15.06
CA ALA A 20 -24.24 -24.93 15.35
C ALA A 20 -24.22 -25.54 16.77
N GLY A 21 -23.03 -25.76 17.35
CA GLY A 21 -22.86 -26.28 18.71
C GLY A 21 -22.89 -25.24 19.83
N ALA A 22 -22.85 -23.94 19.51
CA ALA A 22 -22.84 -22.88 20.51
C ALA A 22 -24.27 -22.60 21.07
N PRO A 23 -24.43 -22.33 22.38
CA PRO A 23 -25.75 -22.07 22.99
C PRO A 23 -26.48 -20.84 22.39
N ALA A 24 -25.76 -19.98 21.65
CA ALA A 24 -26.33 -18.86 20.89
C ALA A 24 -27.06 -19.26 19.59
N ALA A 25 -26.96 -20.53 19.14
CA ALA A 25 -27.68 -21.06 17.97
C ALA A 25 -29.17 -21.31 18.24
N ALA A 26 -29.68 -20.97 19.41
CA ALA A 26 -31.08 -21.16 19.82
C ALA A 26 -32.12 -20.37 18.96
N GLY A 27 -31.71 -19.67 17.90
CA GLY A 27 -32.56 -19.01 16.91
C GLY A 27 -32.66 -19.71 15.54
N GLY A 28 -31.92 -20.80 15.30
CA GLY A 28 -32.03 -21.64 14.10
C GLY A 28 -31.53 -21.05 12.77
N GLU A 29 -31.20 -19.76 12.71
CA GLU A 29 -30.71 -19.12 11.48
C GLU A 29 -29.18 -19.17 11.37
N SER A 30 -28.68 -19.71 10.26
CA SER A 30 -27.24 -19.71 9.96
C SER A 30 -26.75 -18.28 9.73
N PRO A 31 -25.62 -17.86 10.31
CA PRO A 31 -25.04 -16.54 10.04
C PRO A 31 -24.43 -16.44 8.62
N LEU A 32 -24.25 -17.55 7.91
CA LEU A 32 -23.77 -17.54 6.53
C LEU A 32 -24.90 -17.15 5.58
N ARG A 33 -24.78 -15.97 4.95
CA ARG A 33 -25.75 -15.45 3.97
C ARG A 33 -25.41 -15.82 2.54
N HIS A 34 -24.12 -15.92 2.23
CA HIS A 34 -23.63 -16.30 0.91
C HIS A 34 -22.27 -16.97 1.03
N ALA A 35 -22.02 -18.01 0.23
CA ALA A 35 -20.69 -18.55 0.03
C ALA A 35 -20.46 -18.80 -1.45
N THR A 36 -19.26 -18.45 -1.92
CA THR A 36 -18.82 -18.77 -3.28
C THR A 36 -17.37 -19.20 -3.26
N THR A 37 -16.99 -19.98 -4.26
CA THR A 37 -15.62 -20.45 -4.44
C THR A 37 -15.09 -19.89 -5.74
N ILE A 38 -14.04 -19.09 -5.65
CA ILE A 38 -13.31 -18.54 -6.79
C ILE A 38 -12.25 -19.56 -7.18
N PRO A 39 -12.26 -20.04 -8.44
CA PRO A 39 -11.33 -21.07 -8.87
C PRO A 39 -9.88 -20.58 -8.80
N GLY A 40 -8.98 -21.51 -8.51
CA GLY A 40 -7.55 -21.27 -8.63
C GLY A 40 -7.11 -21.10 -10.08
N ARG A 41 -5.87 -20.64 -10.26
CA ARG A 41 -5.23 -20.45 -11.57
C ARG A 41 -3.84 -21.07 -11.56
N ALA A 42 -3.51 -21.80 -12.61
CA ALA A 42 -2.17 -22.33 -12.82
C ALA A 42 -1.20 -21.22 -13.28
N ALA A 43 0.09 -21.38 -12.98
CA ALA A 43 1.10 -20.45 -13.45
C ALA A 43 1.31 -20.58 -14.97
N THR A 44 1.49 -19.45 -15.66
CA THR A 44 1.97 -19.41 -17.05
C THR A 44 3.37 -18.80 -17.06
N THR A 45 4.38 -19.66 -17.19
CA THR A 45 5.80 -19.27 -17.22
C THR A 45 6.32 -19.13 -18.65
N VAL A 46 7.31 -18.26 -18.84
CA VAL A 46 8.02 -18.08 -20.12
C VAL A 46 9.53 -18.19 -19.92
N GLY A 47 10.28 -18.33 -21.02
CA GLY A 47 11.75 -18.33 -20.96
C GLY A 47 12.32 -16.96 -20.56
N TRP A 48 13.51 -16.96 -19.94
CA TRP A 48 14.24 -15.73 -19.63
C TRP A 48 14.62 -14.99 -20.94
N PRO A 49 14.38 -13.67 -21.03
CA PRO A 49 14.85 -12.89 -22.17
C PRO A 49 16.38 -12.92 -22.28
N SER A 50 16.89 -12.91 -23.51
CA SER A 50 18.33 -12.99 -23.81
C SER A 50 19.16 -11.85 -23.23
N TRP A 51 18.52 -10.73 -22.88
CA TRP A 51 19.18 -9.57 -22.32
C TRP A 51 19.34 -9.61 -20.80
N VAL A 52 18.73 -10.59 -20.11
CA VAL A 52 18.88 -10.78 -18.68
C VAL A 52 20.24 -11.44 -18.42
N PRO A 53 21.18 -10.79 -17.69
CA PRO A 53 22.51 -11.36 -17.44
C PRO A 53 22.44 -12.69 -16.68
N ASP A 54 23.33 -13.63 -17.01
CA ASP A 54 23.40 -14.97 -16.40
C ASP A 54 23.49 -14.90 -14.88
N ARG A 55 24.38 -14.06 -14.37
CA ARG A 55 24.52 -13.81 -12.92
C ARG A 55 23.22 -13.38 -12.25
N LEU A 56 22.39 -12.57 -12.93
CA LEU A 56 21.09 -12.16 -12.40
C LEU A 56 20.12 -13.34 -12.39
N ARG A 57 20.10 -14.15 -13.45
CA ARG A 57 19.27 -15.38 -13.52
C ARG A 57 19.65 -16.38 -12.43
N GLU A 58 20.93 -16.58 -12.20
CA GLU A 58 21.48 -17.46 -11.15
C GLU A 58 21.07 -16.96 -9.75
N SER A 59 21.28 -15.68 -9.44
CA SER A 59 20.85 -15.10 -8.17
C SER A 59 19.34 -15.21 -7.95
N LEU A 60 18.54 -15.00 -8.99
CA LEU A 60 17.08 -15.14 -8.93
C LEU A 60 16.65 -16.60 -8.71
N ALA A 61 17.33 -17.56 -9.36
CA ALA A 61 17.08 -18.98 -9.16
C ALA A 61 17.38 -19.42 -7.72
N VAL A 62 18.48 -18.94 -7.12
CA VAL A 62 18.80 -19.15 -5.70
C VAL A 62 17.72 -18.55 -4.79
N ALA A 63 17.15 -17.41 -5.18
CA ALA A 63 16.02 -16.78 -4.48
C ALA A 63 14.65 -17.45 -4.75
N GLY A 64 14.62 -18.59 -5.44
CA GLY A 64 13.40 -19.37 -5.70
C GLY A 64 12.65 -19.01 -7.00
N VAL A 65 13.19 -18.11 -7.82
CA VAL A 65 12.61 -17.72 -9.12
C VAL A 65 13.34 -18.48 -10.23
N THR A 66 12.85 -19.68 -10.55
CA THR A 66 13.44 -20.55 -11.59
C THR A 66 12.99 -20.15 -13.01
N ALA A 67 11.74 -19.72 -13.15
CA ALA A 67 11.18 -19.20 -14.38
C ALA A 67 10.27 -18.00 -14.10
N PRO A 68 10.31 -16.95 -14.93
CA PRO A 68 9.43 -15.80 -14.79
C PRO A 68 8.02 -16.10 -15.31
N TRP A 69 7.03 -15.44 -14.72
CA TRP A 69 5.65 -15.42 -15.24
C TRP A 69 5.53 -14.51 -16.45
N ALA A 70 4.63 -14.85 -17.37
CA ALA A 70 4.46 -14.14 -18.63
C ALA A 70 4.28 -12.62 -18.46
N HIS A 71 3.44 -12.19 -17.52
CA HIS A 71 3.18 -10.76 -17.27
C HIS A 71 4.41 -10.00 -16.75
N GLN A 72 5.30 -10.66 -16.00
CA GLN A 72 6.53 -10.05 -15.50
C GLN A 72 7.45 -9.69 -16.67
N ILE A 73 7.57 -10.58 -17.66
CA ILE A 73 8.38 -10.35 -18.86
C ILE A 73 7.74 -9.29 -19.75
N THR A 74 6.42 -9.31 -19.97
CA THR A 74 5.73 -8.29 -20.75
C THR A 74 6.01 -6.87 -20.21
N VAL A 75 5.92 -6.68 -18.90
CA VAL A 75 6.24 -5.41 -18.25
C VAL A 75 7.71 -5.04 -18.43
N ALA A 76 8.62 -6.01 -18.21
CA ALA A 76 10.05 -5.79 -18.33
C ALA A 76 10.47 -5.39 -19.75
N GLU A 77 9.87 -5.99 -20.77
CA GLU A 77 10.11 -5.66 -22.19
C GLU A 77 9.62 -4.25 -22.53
N PHE A 78 8.40 -3.88 -22.10
CA PHE A 78 7.92 -2.51 -22.28
C PHE A 78 8.83 -1.48 -21.61
N ALA A 79 9.22 -1.72 -20.36
CA ALA A 79 10.11 -0.84 -19.63
C ALA A 79 11.48 -0.71 -20.32
N ARG A 80 12.06 -1.83 -20.78
CA ARG A 80 13.33 -1.86 -21.52
C ARG A 80 13.24 -1.08 -22.83
N ALA A 81 12.14 -1.23 -23.57
CA ALA A 81 11.86 -0.53 -24.82
C ALA A 81 11.62 0.97 -24.65
N GLY A 82 11.69 1.50 -23.42
CA GLY A 82 11.48 2.92 -23.16
C GLY A 82 10.02 3.32 -22.97
N ARG A 83 9.11 2.35 -22.89
CA ARG A 83 7.67 2.59 -22.78
C ARG A 83 7.24 2.60 -21.32
N HIS A 84 6.46 3.60 -20.93
CA HIS A 84 5.87 3.65 -19.59
C HIS A 84 4.83 2.56 -19.44
N VAL A 85 4.84 1.88 -18.30
CA VAL A 85 4.00 0.70 -18.09
C VAL A 85 3.51 0.65 -16.65
N VAL A 86 2.26 0.21 -16.47
CA VAL A 86 1.67 -0.15 -15.19
C VAL A 86 1.31 -1.64 -15.20
N VAL A 87 1.76 -2.36 -14.18
CA VAL A 87 1.28 -3.73 -13.89
C VAL A 87 0.20 -3.67 -12.82
N ALA A 88 -0.98 -4.19 -13.15
CA ALA A 88 -2.15 -4.19 -12.29
C ALA A 88 -2.70 -5.62 -12.14
N THR A 89 -2.01 -6.40 -11.30
CA THR A 89 -2.32 -7.81 -11.03
C THR A 89 -2.52 -8.03 -9.53
N GLY A 90 -3.00 -9.22 -9.14
CA GLY A 90 -3.37 -9.55 -7.77
C GLY A 90 -2.25 -9.35 -6.75
N THR A 91 -2.57 -9.34 -5.45
CA THR A 91 -1.55 -9.44 -4.41
C THR A 91 -0.74 -10.73 -4.57
N ALA A 92 0.53 -10.71 -4.18
CA ALA A 92 1.45 -11.85 -4.32
C ALA A 92 1.64 -12.39 -5.77
N SER A 93 1.27 -11.62 -6.81
CA SER A 93 1.50 -11.96 -8.23
C SER A 93 2.93 -11.66 -8.72
N GLY A 94 3.87 -11.37 -7.81
CA GLY A 94 5.27 -11.11 -8.14
C GLY A 94 5.49 -9.87 -9.01
N LYS A 95 4.69 -8.82 -8.81
CA LYS A 95 4.87 -7.50 -9.46
C LYS A 95 6.29 -6.96 -9.28
N SER A 96 6.92 -7.25 -8.14
CA SER A 96 8.28 -6.80 -7.85
C SER A 96 9.29 -7.25 -8.90
N LEU A 97 9.26 -8.52 -9.31
CA LEU A 97 10.18 -8.99 -10.34
C LEU A 97 9.99 -8.25 -11.67
N ALA A 98 8.76 -7.88 -12.01
CA ALA A 98 8.42 -7.20 -13.26
C ALA A 98 9.15 -5.84 -13.41
N TYR A 99 9.25 -5.07 -12.32
CA TYR A 99 9.99 -3.80 -12.32
C TYR A 99 11.46 -3.96 -11.90
N GLN A 100 11.80 -4.95 -11.07
CA GLN A 100 13.18 -5.20 -10.64
C GLN A 100 14.04 -5.71 -11.79
N LEU A 101 13.52 -6.58 -12.66
CA LEU A 101 14.27 -7.21 -13.74
C LEU A 101 14.92 -6.19 -14.72
N PRO A 102 14.18 -5.23 -15.32
CA PRO A 102 14.79 -4.23 -16.20
C PRO A 102 15.73 -3.27 -15.44
N VAL A 103 15.42 -2.94 -14.19
CA VAL A 103 16.27 -2.06 -13.35
C VAL A 103 17.60 -2.75 -13.04
N LEU A 104 17.57 -3.96 -12.50
CA LEU A 104 18.76 -4.72 -12.12
C LEU A 104 19.63 -5.02 -13.34
N ALA A 105 19.05 -5.48 -14.44
CA ALA A 105 19.80 -5.72 -15.67
C ALA A 105 20.52 -4.46 -16.16
N HIS A 106 19.87 -3.30 -16.11
CA HIS A 106 20.49 -2.04 -16.51
C HIS A 106 21.57 -1.57 -15.53
N LEU A 107 21.34 -1.71 -14.22
CA LEU A 107 22.33 -1.35 -13.20
C LEU A 107 23.58 -2.24 -13.27
N LEU A 108 23.44 -3.51 -13.66
CA LEU A 108 24.56 -4.43 -13.89
C LEU A 108 25.33 -4.10 -15.17
N ALA A 109 24.65 -3.62 -16.21
CA ALA A 109 25.26 -3.31 -17.50
C ALA A 109 26.01 -1.97 -17.52
N ASP A 110 25.49 -0.93 -16.86
CA ASP A 110 26.12 0.40 -16.80
C ASP A 110 26.43 0.78 -15.34
N PRO A 111 27.70 0.87 -14.92
CA PRO A 111 28.09 1.26 -13.56
C PRO A 111 27.64 2.66 -13.11
N GLN A 112 27.29 3.54 -14.05
CA GLN A 112 26.84 4.90 -13.77
C GLN A 112 25.31 5.03 -13.71
N ALA A 113 24.58 4.02 -14.18
CA ALA A 113 23.12 4.06 -14.18
C ALA A 113 22.54 4.17 -12.77
N THR A 114 21.42 4.88 -12.66
CA THR A 114 20.66 5.03 -11.41
C THR A 114 19.17 4.79 -11.62
N ALA A 115 18.50 4.42 -10.53
CA ALA A 115 17.06 4.21 -10.46
C ALA A 115 16.47 4.83 -9.18
N LEU A 116 15.20 5.21 -9.26
CA LEU A 116 14.42 5.71 -8.14
C LEU A 116 13.24 4.78 -7.90
N TYR A 117 12.97 4.46 -6.65
CA TYR A 117 11.81 3.67 -6.24
C TYR A 117 10.98 4.50 -5.26
N LEU A 118 9.70 4.68 -5.56
CA LEU A 118 8.73 5.37 -4.73
C LEU A 118 7.74 4.35 -4.18
N ALA A 119 7.58 4.33 -2.86
CA ALA A 119 6.53 3.58 -2.19
C ALA A 119 5.67 4.48 -1.30
N PRO A 120 4.40 4.11 -1.03
CA PRO A 120 3.54 4.85 -0.11
C PRO A 120 3.99 4.75 1.35
N THR A 121 4.68 3.67 1.72
CA THR A 121 5.13 3.39 3.09
C THR A 121 6.63 3.08 3.15
N LYS A 122 7.26 3.41 4.29
CA LYS A 122 8.68 3.12 4.53
C LYS A 122 8.95 1.61 4.68
N ALA A 123 8.00 0.87 5.26
CA ALA A 123 8.09 -0.58 5.43
C ALA A 123 8.25 -1.29 4.08
N LEU A 124 7.42 -0.94 3.09
CA LEU A 124 7.52 -1.52 1.75
C LEU A 124 8.88 -1.22 1.10
N GLY A 125 9.39 0.00 1.26
CA GLY A 125 10.73 0.36 0.76
C GLY A 125 11.84 -0.46 1.41
N ALA A 126 11.78 -0.67 2.74
CA ALA A 126 12.74 -1.49 3.46
C ALA A 126 12.69 -2.97 3.03
N ASP A 127 11.51 -3.51 2.77
CA ASP A 127 11.31 -4.90 2.31
C ASP A 127 11.93 -5.11 0.94
N GLN A 128 11.71 -4.18 0.01
CA GLN A 128 12.32 -4.24 -1.32
C GLN A 128 13.85 -4.13 -1.26
N ILE A 129 14.41 -3.29 -0.38
CA ILE A 129 15.86 -3.24 -0.17
C ILE A 129 16.39 -4.58 0.32
N ARG A 130 15.73 -5.23 1.29
CA ARG A 130 16.14 -6.55 1.79
C ARG A 130 16.11 -7.59 0.67
N ALA A 131 15.03 -7.66 -0.10
CA ALA A 131 14.89 -8.58 -1.22
C ALA A 131 15.99 -8.39 -2.27
N VAL A 132 16.26 -7.13 -2.69
CA VAL A 132 17.31 -6.82 -3.66
C VAL A 132 18.71 -7.09 -3.12
N THR A 133 18.94 -6.82 -1.83
CA THR A 133 20.25 -7.06 -1.18
C THR A 133 20.55 -8.56 -1.09
N ALA A 134 19.54 -9.37 -0.81
CA ALA A 134 19.66 -10.82 -0.72
C ALA A 134 20.12 -11.48 -2.04
N LEU A 135 19.93 -10.82 -3.19
CA LEU A 135 20.42 -11.33 -4.48
C LEU A 135 21.96 -11.31 -4.61
N GLY A 136 22.70 -10.65 -3.71
CA GLY A 136 24.17 -10.66 -3.71
C GLY A 136 24.81 -10.01 -4.95
N LEU A 137 24.08 -9.10 -5.61
CA LEU A 137 24.51 -8.46 -6.85
C LEU A 137 25.44 -7.28 -6.55
N ALA A 138 26.73 -7.47 -6.82
CA ALA A 138 27.74 -6.44 -6.64
C ALA A 138 27.42 -5.21 -7.52
N GLY A 139 27.54 -4.02 -6.94
CA GLY A 139 27.39 -2.76 -7.67
C GLY A 139 25.96 -2.19 -7.73
N VAL A 140 24.91 -2.90 -7.32
CA VAL A 140 23.53 -2.36 -7.32
C VAL A 140 23.34 -1.23 -6.30
N ARG A 141 23.98 -1.33 -5.12
CA ARG A 141 23.98 -0.33 -4.04
C ARG A 141 22.56 0.24 -3.76
N PRO A 142 21.58 -0.60 -3.38
CA PRO A 142 20.26 -0.15 -2.95
C PRO A 142 20.37 0.59 -1.60
N ALA A 143 19.62 1.67 -1.43
CA ALA A 143 19.59 2.38 -0.14
C ALA A 143 18.28 3.14 0.10
N SER A 144 17.85 3.17 1.36
CA SER A 144 16.71 3.96 1.81
C SER A 144 17.05 5.44 1.91
N TYR A 145 16.08 6.28 1.54
CA TYR A 145 16.12 7.71 1.76
C TYR A 145 14.71 8.19 2.14
N ASP A 146 14.45 8.22 3.45
CA ASP A 146 13.19 8.61 4.05
C ASP A 146 13.42 9.55 5.25
N GLY A 147 12.34 9.88 5.97
CA GLY A 147 12.41 10.70 7.18
C GLY A 147 13.25 10.08 8.30
N ASP A 148 13.39 8.75 8.33
CA ASP A 148 14.08 8.01 9.40
C ASP A 148 15.57 7.78 9.07
N THR A 149 15.99 8.12 7.84
CA THR A 149 17.38 7.97 7.40
C THR A 149 18.29 8.97 8.13
N PRO A 150 19.30 8.52 8.91
CA PRO A 150 20.23 9.39 9.64
C PRO A 150 21.00 10.35 8.73
N MET A 151 21.37 11.53 9.25
CA MET A 151 22.02 12.59 8.46
C MET A 151 23.28 12.12 7.72
N ALA A 152 24.19 11.41 8.40
CA ALA A 152 25.40 10.86 7.80
C ALA A 152 25.08 9.89 6.64
N GLN A 153 24.05 9.06 6.79
CA GLN A 153 23.62 8.14 5.75
C GLN A 153 23.03 8.91 4.54
N ARG A 154 22.35 10.04 4.76
CA ARG A 154 21.80 10.86 3.66
C ARG A 154 22.89 11.41 2.73
N ASP A 155 24.04 11.82 3.26
CA ASP A 155 25.18 12.25 2.44
C ASP A 155 25.78 11.07 1.65
N TRP A 156 25.90 9.90 2.27
CA TRP A 156 26.36 8.69 1.61
C TRP A 156 25.43 8.26 0.47
N VAL A 157 24.11 8.26 0.70
CA VAL A 157 23.11 7.85 -0.32
C VAL A 157 23.21 8.74 -1.56
N ARG A 158 23.26 10.06 -1.39
CA ARG A 158 23.40 11.00 -2.51
C ARG A 158 24.68 10.78 -3.31
N SER A 159 25.77 10.44 -2.61
CA SER A 159 27.09 10.28 -3.23
C SER A 159 27.29 8.91 -3.87
N HIS A 160 26.69 7.84 -3.34
CA HIS A 160 27.07 6.47 -3.69
C HIS A 160 25.92 5.53 -4.08
N ALA A 161 24.69 5.76 -3.62
CA ALA A 161 23.58 4.84 -3.92
C ALA A 161 23.24 4.89 -5.40
N ARG A 162 22.92 3.73 -6.00
CA ARG A 162 22.52 3.66 -7.41
C ARG A 162 21.04 3.36 -7.56
N TRP A 163 20.45 2.73 -6.56
CA TRP A 163 19.00 2.57 -6.46
C TRP A 163 18.50 3.17 -5.16
N VAL A 164 17.79 4.29 -5.25
CA VAL A 164 17.28 5.02 -4.09
C VAL A 164 15.82 4.69 -3.86
N PHE A 165 15.51 4.19 -2.67
CA PHE A 165 14.16 3.85 -2.22
C PHE A 165 13.66 4.97 -1.32
N THR A 166 12.58 5.63 -1.72
CA THR A 166 12.07 6.84 -1.09
C THR A 166 10.54 6.84 -1.06
N ASN A 167 9.96 7.89 -0.49
CA ASN A 167 8.53 8.19 -0.54
C ASN A 167 8.29 9.56 -1.22
N PRO A 168 7.03 9.89 -1.59
CA PRO A 168 6.70 11.19 -2.18
C PRO A 168 7.13 12.38 -1.33
N ASP A 169 7.06 12.26 0.00
CA ASP A 169 7.42 13.32 0.94
C ASP A 169 8.90 13.70 0.80
N MET A 170 9.81 12.73 0.76
CA MET A 170 11.24 12.99 0.59
C MET A 170 11.60 13.40 -0.84
N VAL A 171 10.83 12.97 -1.85
CA VAL A 171 10.96 13.53 -3.19
C VAL A 171 10.62 15.03 -3.16
N HIS A 172 9.55 15.41 -2.46
CA HIS A 172 9.12 16.80 -2.31
C HIS A 172 10.14 17.63 -1.53
N HIS A 173 10.40 17.27 -0.27
CA HIS A 173 11.16 18.09 0.68
C HIS A 173 12.67 18.01 0.49
N SER A 174 13.21 16.98 -0.18
CA SER A 174 14.65 16.79 -0.32
C SER A 174 15.12 16.74 -1.76
N LEU A 175 14.58 15.84 -2.58
CA LEU A 175 15.06 15.64 -3.94
C LEU A 175 14.78 16.86 -4.81
N LEU A 176 13.52 17.30 -4.88
CA LEU A 176 13.14 18.46 -5.69
C LEU A 176 13.61 19.76 -5.06
N ALA A 177 13.37 19.94 -3.76
CA ALA A 177 13.77 21.14 -3.04
C ALA A 177 15.28 21.43 -3.10
N ARG A 178 16.13 20.41 -3.28
CA ARG A 178 17.60 20.54 -3.37
C ARG A 178 18.18 19.65 -4.47
N HIS A 179 17.59 19.71 -5.66
CA HIS A 179 17.97 18.86 -6.79
C HIS A 179 19.44 19.01 -7.20
N ASP A 180 20.08 20.15 -6.89
CA ASP A 180 21.52 20.38 -7.01
C ASP A 180 22.35 19.29 -6.30
N ARG A 181 21.95 18.90 -5.08
CA ARG A 181 22.63 17.86 -4.29
C ARG A 181 22.37 16.44 -4.81
N TRP A 182 21.48 16.29 -5.78
CA TRP A 182 21.10 15.01 -6.40
C TRP A 182 21.55 14.90 -7.86
N ALA A 183 22.34 15.85 -8.37
CA ALA A 183 22.74 15.92 -9.77
C ALA A 183 23.31 14.60 -10.33
N ARG A 184 24.11 13.88 -9.53
CA ARG A 184 24.67 12.57 -9.92
C ARG A 184 23.57 11.55 -10.19
N LEU A 185 22.58 11.45 -9.30
CA LEU A 185 21.46 10.53 -9.47
C LEU A 185 20.58 10.97 -10.64
N LEU A 186 20.22 12.25 -10.72
CA LEU A 186 19.26 12.75 -11.70
C LEU A 186 19.80 12.70 -13.14
N ARG A 187 21.09 12.96 -13.36
CA ARG A 187 21.72 12.89 -14.69
C ARG A 187 21.74 11.48 -15.30
N ARG A 188 21.69 10.44 -14.47
CA ARG A 188 21.80 9.03 -14.89
C ARG A 188 20.53 8.23 -14.58
N LEU A 189 19.44 8.93 -14.22
CA LEU A 189 18.19 8.29 -13.82
C LEU A 189 17.51 7.66 -15.04
N ARG A 190 17.51 6.33 -15.10
CA ARG A 190 16.89 5.58 -16.19
C ARG A 190 15.48 5.11 -15.88
N PHE A 191 15.23 4.74 -14.62
CA PHE A 191 13.96 4.16 -14.20
C PHE A 191 13.42 4.86 -12.96
N VAL A 192 12.11 5.09 -12.96
CA VAL A 192 11.34 5.50 -11.79
C VAL A 192 10.26 4.45 -11.54
N VAL A 193 10.44 3.67 -10.48
CA VAL A 193 9.45 2.68 -10.04
C VAL A 193 8.48 3.36 -9.09
N ILE A 194 7.18 3.17 -9.31
CA ILE A 194 6.12 3.64 -8.42
C ILE A 194 5.32 2.43 -7.97
N ASP A 195 5.57 1.96 -6.75
CA ASP A 195 4.86 0.82 -6.20
C ASP A 195 3.57 1.24 -5.48
N GLU A 196 2.60 0.33 -5.45
CA GLU A 196 1.25 0.53 -4.93
C GLU A 196 0.61 1.84 -5.38
N CYS A 197 0.66 2.13 -6.69
CA CYS A 197 0.28 3.45 -7.19
C CYS A 197 -1.20 3.80 -6.99
N HIS A 198 -2.07 2.82 -6.72
CA HIS A 198 -3.47 3.03 -6.32
C HIS A 198 -3.63 3.72 -4.95
N ALA A 199 -2.59 3.70 -4.11
CA ALA A 199 -2.59 4.44 -2.85
C ALA A 199 -2.57 5.96 -3.10
N TYR A 200 -2.11 6.40 -4.28
CA TYR A 200 -2.06 7.80 -4.69
C TYR A 200 -3.38 8.23 -5.32
N ARG A 201 -4.41 8.37 -4.48
CA ARG A 201 -5.78 8.76 -4.88
C ARG A 201 -6.27 9.99 -4.13
N GLY A 202 -7.36 10.57 -4.61
CA GLY A 202 -7.96 11.80 -4.06
C GLY A 202 -6.97 12.97 -4.06
N LEU A 203 -7.04 13.79 -3.01
CA LEU A 203 -6.18 14.97 -2.85
C LEU A 203 -4.69 14.61 -2.80
N PHE A 204 -4.34 13.54 -2.08
CA PHE A 204 -2.96 13.06 -2.02
C PHE A 204 -2.46 12.62 -3.39
N GLY A 205 -3.30 11.88 -4.14
CA GLY A 205 -3.02 11.50 -5.53
C GLY A 205 -2.77 12.71 -6.44
N SER A 206 -3.56 13.77 -6.31
CA SER A 206 -3.36 15.03 -7.05
C SER A 206 -2.02 15.68 -6.74
N HIS A 207 -1.62 15.73 -5.46
CA HIS A 207 -0.29 16.24 -5.06
C HIS A 207 0.84 15.39 -5.66
N VAL A 208 0.73 14.06 -5.56
CA VAL A 208 1.74 13.15 -6.12
C VAL A 208 1.81 13.31 -7.65
N ALA A 209 0.68 13.47 -8.33
CA ALA A 209 0.65 13.65 -9.77
C ALA A 209 1.41 14.91 -10.23
N LEU A 210 1.26 16.03 -9.53
CA LEU A 210 2.01 17.26 -9.78
C LEU A 210 3.48 17.14 -9.37
N LEU A 211 3.77 16.41 -8.30
CA LEU A 211 5.14 16.10 -7.88
C LEU A 211 5.90 15.27 -8.93
N LEU A 212 5.25 14.29 -9.56
CA LEU A 212 5.87 13.49 -10.63
C LEU A 212 6.16 14.32 -11.89
N ARG A 213 5.26 15.24 -12.26
CA ARG A 213 5.49 16.21 -13.34
C ARG A 213 6.67 17.15 -13.03
N ARG A 214 6.74 17.67 -11.80
CA ARG A 214 7.90 18.44 -11.30
C ARG A 214 9.19 17.62 -11.37
N LEU A 215 9.16 16.36 -10.95
CA LEU A 215 10.30 15.45 -11.03
C LEU A 215 10.78 15.28 -12.48
N ARG A 216 9.88 15.01 -13.41
CA ARG A 216 10.21 14.89 -14.84
C ARG A 216 10.90 16.14 -15.36
N ARG A 217 10.37 17.32 -15.04
CA ARG A 217 10.95 18.62 -15.41
C ARG A 217 12.35 18.82 -14.84
N VAL A 218 12.56 18.49 -13.57
CA VAL A 218 13.87 18.59 -12.91
C VAL A 218 14.85 17.58 -13.52
N VAL A 219 14.44 16.34 -13.78
CA VAL A 219 15.29 15.31 -14.38
C VAL A 219 15.69 15.68 -15.83
N ALA A 220 14.76 16.23 -16.61
CA ALA A 220 15.02 16.75 -17.96
C ALA A 220 16.10 17.86 -17.95
N ARG A 221 16.12 18.72 -16.93
CA ARG A 221 17.18 19.75 -16.76
C ARG A 221 18.58 19.15 -16.57
N TYR A 222 18.67 17.89 -16.11
CA TYR A 222 19.93 17.14 -16.00
C TYR A 222 20.24 16.29 -17.25
N GLY A 223 19.39 16.31 -18.27
CA GLY A 223 19.58 15.60 -19.54
C GLY A 223 19.10 14.15 -19.54
N ALA A 224 18.27 13.75 -18.57
CA ALA A 224 17.70 12.40 -18.50
C ALA A 224 16.19 12.40 -18.74
N ALA A 225 15.67 11.28 -19.22
CA ALA A 225 14.25 11.02 -19.44
C ALA A 225 13.93 9.59 -18.97
N PRO A 226 13.53 9.40 -17.70
CA PRO A 226 13.38 8.08 -17.13
C PRO A 226 12.09 7.40 -17.58
N VAL A 227 12.12 6.08 -17.61
CA VAL A 227 10.95 5.23 -17.83
C VAL A 227 10.25 5.00 -16.50
N PHE A 228 8.97 5.38 -16.43
CA PHE A 228 8.09 5.07 -15.32
C PHE A 228 7.56 3.64 -15.41
N VAL A 229 7.78 2.87 -14.35
CA VAL A 229 7.25 1.51 -14.18
C VAL A 229 6.41 1.49 -12.91
N LEU A 230 5.10 1.37 -13.07
CA LEU A 230 4.15 1.44 -11.98
C LEU A 230 3.67 0.04 -11.61
N ALA A 231 3.46 -0.21 -10.33
CA ALA A 231 2.83 -1.42 -9.83
C ALA A 231 1.60 -1.06 -9.00
N SER A 232 0.53 -1.82 -9.19
CA SER A 232 -0.70 -1.68 -8.46
C SER A 232 -1.34 -3.03 -8.21
N ALA A 233 -2.07 -3.17 -7.11
CA ALA A 233 -3.16 -4.14 -7.04
C ALA A 233 -4.20 -3.91 -8.16
N THR A 234 -5.11 -4.86 -8.33
CA THR A 234 -6.21 -4.75 -9.29
C THR A 234 -7.00 -3.45 -9.08
N VAL A 235 -7.06 -2.64 -10.13
CA VAL A 235 -7.81 -1.38 -10.21
C VAL A 235 -8.52 -1.30 -11.56
N ALA A 236 -9.60 -0.53 -11.65
CA ALA A 236 -10.21 -0.25 -12.94
C ALA A 236 -9.34 0.73 -13.74
N ASP A 237 -9.28 0.51 -15.05
CA ASP A 237 -8.57 1.34 -16.03
C ASP A 237 -7.15 1.76 -15.61
N PRO A 238 -6.27 0.81 -15.25
CA PRO A 238 -4.96 1.12 -14.68
C PRO A 238 -4.11 2.00 -15.58
N GLY A 239 -4.16 1.81 -16.90
CA GLY A 239 -3.44 2.66 -17.86
C GLY A 239 -3.88 4.11 -17.79
N VAL A 240 -5.19 4.37 -17.68
CA VAL A 240 -5.76 5.72 -17.56
C VAL A 240 -5.34 6.36 -16.24
N SER A 241 -5.49 5.64 -15.13
CA SER A 241 -5.08 6.14 -13.80
C SER A 241 -3.57 6.42 -13.73
N ALA A 242 -2.74 5.52 -14.27
CA ALA A 242 -1.29 5.69 -14.32
C ALA A 242 -0.89 6.87 -15.23
N SER A 243 -1.57 7.05 -16.35
CA SER A 243 -1.32 8.17 -17.27
C SER A 243 -1.71 9.51 -16.63
N ARG A 244 -2.82 9.55 -15.90
CA ARG A 244 -3.24 10.73 -15.14
C ARG A 244 -2.25 11.07 -14.03
N LEU A 245 -1.80 10.06 -13.29
CA LEU A 245 -0.81 10.20 -12.21
C LEU A 245 0.52 10.74 -12.74
N THR A 246 1.08 10.14 -13.80
CA THR A 246 2.42 10.50 -14.32
C THR A 246 2.43 11.68 -15.30
N GLY A 247 1.28 11.96 -15.94
CA GLY A 247 1.18 12.87 -17.08
C GLY A 247 1.84 12.33 -18.35
N LEU A 248 1.91 11.00 -18.51
CA LEU A 248 2.55 10.29 -19.62
C LEU A 248 1.63 9.20 -20.16
N ASP A 249 1.66 8.93 -21.46
CA ASP A 249 0.98 7.74 -22.02
C ASP A 249 1.57 6.46 -21.41
N THR A 250 0.72 5.65 -20.78
CA THR A 250 1.13 4.49 -19.97
C THR A 250 0.35 3.24 -20.36
N LEU A 251 1.08 2.19 -20.74
CA LEU A 251 0.50 0.90 -21.08
C LEU A 251 0.08 0.13 -19.84
N ALA A 252 -1.03 -0.60 -19.94
CA ALA A 252 -1.49 -1.48 -18.87
C ALA A 252 -1.16 -2.94 -19.16
N VAL A 253 -0.61 -3.64 -18.16
CA VAL A 253 -0.53 -5.10 -18.12
C VAL A 253 -1.43 -5.58 -16.98
N THR A 254 -2.56 -6.16 -17.33
CA THR A 254 -3.61 -6.61 -16.39
C THR A 254 -3.75 -8.13 -16.31
N GLU A 255 -3.22 -8.84 -17.30
CA GLU A 255 -3.18 -10.30 -17.29
C GLU A 255 -2.23 -10.77 -16.19
N ASP A 256 -2.72 -11.67 -15.34
CA ASP A 256 -1.97 -12.22 -14.23
C ASP A 256 -1.68 -13.69 -14.50
N ALA A 257 -0.40 -13.99 -14.74
CA ALA A 257 0.10 -15.31 -15.04
C ALA A 257 0.69 -16.03 -13.81
N SER A 258 0.55 -15.44 -12.61
CA SER A 258 0.98 -16.11 -11.38
C SER A 258 -0.01 -17.20 -10.97
N PRO A 259 0.46 -18.26 -10.30
CA PRO A 259 -0.44 -19.25 -9.73
C PRO A 259 -1.24 -18.62 -8.59
N CYS A 260 -2.50 -18.98 -8.47
CA CYS A 260 -3.30 -18.70 -7.28
C CYS A 260 -4.09 -19.95 -6.87
N GLY A 261 -4.18 -20.20 -5.57
CA GLY A 261 -5.04 -21.25 -5.04
C GLY A 261 -6.51 -20.85 -5.12
N GLU A 262 -7.38 -21.84 -4.98
CA GLU A 262 -8.81 -21.63 -4.83
C GLU A 262 -9.11 -20.72 -3.62
N ARG A 263 -10.13 -19.87 -3.73
CA ARG A 263 -10.54 -18.99 -2.63
C ARG A 263 -12.02 -19.14 -2.32
N THR A 264 -12.32 -19.59 -1.12
CA THR A 264 -13.69 -19.59 -0.59
C THR A 264 -13.98 -18.24 0.04
N VAL A 265 -15.03 -17.56 -0.42
CA VAL A 265 -15.50 -16.30 0.13
C VAL A 265 -16.84 -16.53 0.81
N ALA A 266 -16.93 -16.19 2.09
CA ALA A 266 -18.13 -16.30 2.92
C ALA A 266 -18.61 -14.91 3.35
N LEU A 267 -19.89 -14.60 3.10
CA LEU A 267 -20.56 -13.41 3.59
C LEU A 267 -21.36 -13.79 4.83
N TRP A 268 -21.01 -13.16 5.95
CA TRP A 268 -21.37 -13.57 7.29
C TRP A 268 -22.11 -12.43 8.00
N GLU A 269 -23.34 -12.69 8.43
CA GLU A 269 -24.15 -11.74 9.18
C GLU A 269 -24.22 -12.20 10.64
N PRO A 270 -23.69 -11.42 11.59
CA PRO A 270 -23.73 -11.79 13.00
C PRO A 270 -25.16 -12.03 13.52
N PRO A 271 -25.35 -13.02 14.42
CA PRO A 271 -26.67 -13.34 14.95
C PRO A 271 -27.20 -12.23 15.87
N LEU A 272 -28.53 -12.22 16.02
CA LEU A 272 -29.22 -11.40 17.00
C LEU A 272 -28.97 -11.91 18.43
N LEU A 273 -28.77 -10.99 19.37
CA LEU A 273 -28.64 -11.25 20.78
C LEU A 273 -30.02 -11.17 21.42
N LYS A 274 -30.52 -12.30 21.94
CA LYS A 274 -31.88 -12.38 22.52
C LYS A 274 -32.00 -11.63 23.85
N GLU A 275 -30.89 -11.50 24.57
CA GLU A 275 -30.84 -10.91 25.92
C GLU A 275 -30.70 -9.38 25.89
N LEU A 276 -30.48 -8.80 24.72
CA LEU A 276 -30.24 -7.37 24.55
C LEU A 276 -31.24 -6.78 23.56
N THR A 277 -31.91 -5.72 23.99
CA THR A 277 -32.76 -4.88 23.16
C THR A 277 -32.17 -3.48 23.08
N GLY A 278 -32.15 -2.94 21.86
CA GLY A 278 -31.67 -1.60 21.57
C GLY A 278 -32.78 -0.57 21.80
N GLU A 279 -32.51 0.65 21.35
CA GLU A 279 -33.51 1.73 21.38
C GLU A 279 -34.80 1.30 20.69
N ASN A 280 -35.95 1.68 21.27
CA ASN A 280 -37.28 1.32 20.78
C ASN A 280 -37.55 -0.18 20.65
N GLY A 281 -36.85 -1.03 21.41
CA GLY A 281 -37.01 -2.49 21.35
C GLY A 281 -36.38 -3.12 20.11
N ALA A 282 -35.51 -2.39 19.39
CA ALA A 282 -34.82 -2.90 18.22
C ALA A 282 -33.97 -4.14 18.59
N PRO A 283 -34.00 -5.21 17.78
CA PRO A 283 -33.11 -6.35 17.97
C PRO A 283 -31.65 -5.92 17.88
N VAL A 284 -30.80 -6.36 18.81
CA VAL A 284 -29.37 -6.03 18.81
C VAL A 284 -28.56 -7.16 18.20
N ARG A 285 -27.73 -6.89 17.20
CA ARG A 285 -26.80 -7.89 16.68
C ARG A 285 -25.52 -7.96 17.51
N ARG A 286 -24.90 -9.13 17.52
CA ARG A 286 -23.51 -9.24 17.97
C ARG A 286 -22.65 -8.33 17.09
N SER A 287 -21.77 -7.55 17.72
CA SER A 287 -20.89 -6.66 16.96
C SER A 287 -19.94 -7.46 16.05
N ALA A 288 -19.64 -6.92 14.86
CA ALA A 288 -18.74 -7.57 13.91
C ALA A 288 -17.36 -7.86 14.51
N GLY A 289 -16.85 -6.98 15.37
CA GLY A 289 -15.57 -7.18 16.05
C GLY A 289 -15.57 -8.33 17.06
N ALA A 290 -16.68 -8.53 17.79
CA ALA A 290 -16.84 -9.65 18.70
C ALA A 290 -17.04 -10.97 17.94
N GLU A 291 -17.81 -10.94 16.85
CA GLU A 291 -17.97 -12.12 15.99
C GLU A 291 -16.64 -12.49 15.31
N ALA A 292 -15.88 -11.51 14.82
CA ALA A 292 -14.57 -11.76 14.25
C ALA A 292 -13.56 -12.30 15.27
N ALA A 293 -13.65 -11.90 16.55
CA ALA A 293 -12.84 -12.46 17.62
C ALA A 293 -13.12 -13.95 17.84
N ARG A 294 -14.41 -14.34 17.79
CA ARG A 294 -14.82 -15.74 17.86
C ARG A 294 -14.30 -16.54 16.67
N LEU A 295 -14.51 -16.04 15.45
CA LEU A 295 -14.03 -16.70 14.22
C LEU A 295 -12.50 -16.83 14.23
N LEU A 296 -11.77 -15.83 14.74
CA LEU A 296 -10.32 -15.89 14.90
C LEU A 296 -9.90 -17.02 15.85
N ALA A 297 -10.55 -17.15 17.01
CA ALA A 297 -10.27 -18.22 17.95
C ALA A 297 -10.53 -19.60 17.33
N ASP A 298 -11.69 -19.78 16.69
CA ASP A 298 -12.07 -21.04 16.03
C ASP A 298 -11.07 -21.43 14.92
N LEU A 299 -10.66 -20.47 14.08
CA LEU A 299 -9.68 -20.71 13.02
C LEU A 299 -8.29 -21.05 13.56
N VAL A 300 -7.85 -20.38 14.62
CA VAL A 300 -6.56 -20.67 15.28
C VAL A 300 -6.57 -22.05 15.95
N ILE A 301 -7.71 -22.51 16.49
CA ILE A 301 -7.88 -23.89 17.00
C ILE A 301 -7.69 -24.92 15.88
N GLU A 302 -8.20 -24.65 14.69
CA GLU A 302 -7.98 -25.49 13.49
C GLU A 302 -6.56 -25.35 12.91
N GLY A 303 -5.67 -24.60 13.58
CA GLY A 303 -4.29 -24.36 13.15
C GLY A 303 -4.16 -23.42 11.95
N ALA A 304 -5.22 -22.69 11.60
CA ALA A 304 -5.20 -21.77 10.47
C ALA A 304 -4.54 -20.43 10.85
N ARG A 305 -3.51 -20.05 10.09
CA ARG A 305 -2.91 -18.71 10.19
C ARG A 305 -3.91 -17.68 9.68
N THR A 306 -4.33 -16.77 10.56
CA THR A 306 -5.50 -15.92 10.34
C THR A 306 -5.19 -14.45 10.60
N LEU A 307 -5.60 -13.58 9.68
CA LEU A 307 -5.57 -12.13 9.85
C LEU A 307 -6.98 -11.56 9.88
N VAL A 308 -7.28 -10.76 10.89
CA VAL A 308 -8.55 -10.06 11.03
C VAL A 308 -8.36 -8.58 10.76
N PHE A 309 -9.06 -8.05 9.77
CA PHE A 309 -9.15 -6.62 9.53
C PHE A 309 -10.34 -6.02 10.26
N VAL A 310 -10.09 -4.95 11.01
CA VAL A 310 -11.11 -4.17 11.73
C VAL A 310 -11.01 -2.69 11.37
N ARG A 311 -12.06 -1.92 11.70
CA ARG A 311 -12.20 -0.51 11.30
C ARG A 311 -11.55 0.50 12.24
N SER A 312 -11.11 0.10 13.44
CA SER A 312 -10.55 1.03 14.42
C SER A 312 -9.40 0.43 15.23
N ARG A 313 -8.51 1.29 15.75
CA ARG A 313 -7.36 0.90 16.59
C ARG A 313 -7.84 0.16 17.85
N ARG A 314 -8.84 0.73 18.53
CA ARG A 314 -9.49 0.10 19.69
C ARG A 314 -10.14 -1.23 19.32
N GLY A 315 -10.78 -1.31 18.15
CA GLY A 315 -11.35 -2.56 17.64
C GLY A 315 -10.31 -3.66 17.48
N ALA A 316 -9.08 -3.33 17.05
CA ALA A 316 -8.03 -4.33 16.82
C ALA A 316 -7.60 -4.96 18.15
N GLU A 317 -7.40 -4.13 19.17
CA GLU A 317 -7.07 -4.57 20.53
C GLU A 317 -8.21 -5.39 21.13
N LEU A 318 -9.46 -4.92 21.04
CA LEU A 318 -10.63 -5.62 21.57
C LEU A 318 -10.86 -6.97 20.87
N THR A 319 -10.67 -7.06 19.55
CA THR A 319 -10.82 -8.31 18.81
C THR A 319 -9.72 -9.31 19.18
N ALA A 320 -8.46 -8.88 19.29
CA ALA A 320 -7.37 -9.75 19.74
C ALA A 320 -7.61 -10.26 21.18
N LEU A 321 -7.94 -9.36 22.12
CA LEU A 321 -8.25 -9.71 23.51
C LEU A 321 -9.47 -10.64 23.60
N GLY A 322 -10.49 -10.41 22.79
CA GLY A 322 -11.67 -11.26 22.71
C GLY A 322 -11.33 -12.69 22.27
N ALA A 323 -10.48 -12.83 21.25
CA ALA A 323 -10.04 -14.13 20.77
C ALA A 323 -9.16 -14.86 21.79
N GLN A 324 -8.24 -14.14 22.45
CA GLN A 324 -7.41 -14.68 23.54
C GLN A 324 -8.28 -15.21 24.68
N ARG A 325 -9.28 -14.44 25.12
CA ARG A 325 -10.24 -14.87 26.16
C ARG A 325 -11.02 -16.11 25.75
N ALA A 326 -11.48 -16.18 24.49
CA ALA A 326 -12.18 -17.35 23.99
C ALA A 326 -11.30 -18.60 23.98
N LEU A 327 -10.02 -18.47 23.61
CA LEU A 327 -9.05 -19.57 23.66
C LEU A 327 -8.75 -20.02 25.09
N SER A 328 -8.52 -19.09 26.03
CA SER A 328 -8.33 -19.44 27.44
C SER A 328 -9.55 -20.14 28.04
N ALA A 329 -10.77 -19.69 27.69
CA ALA A 329 -12.01 -20.36 28.12
C ALA A 329 -12.14 -21.79 27.56
N ALA A 330 -11.54 -22.06 26.40
CA ALA A 330 -11.44 -23.38 25.80
C ALA A 330 -10.21 -24.19 26.28
N ALA A 331 -9.52 -23.73 27.34
CA ALA A 331 -8.29 -24.32 27.88
C ALA A 331 -7.13 -24.41 26.85
N ALA A 332 -7.07 -23.48 25.90
CA ALA A 332 -6.07 -23.38 24.86
C ALA A 332 -5.10 -22.19 25.07
N ASP A 333 -4.58 -22.02 26.29
CA ASP A 333 -3.75 -20.86 26.67
C ASP A 333 -2.47 -20.71 25.81
N ALA A 334 -1.91 -21.83 25.36
CA ALA A 334 -0.75 -21.81 24.45
C ALA A 334 -1.06 -21.22 23.06
N LEU A 335 -2.33 -21.26 22.63
CA LEU A 335 -2.77 -20.59 21.40
C LEU A 335 -3.11 -19.12 21.68
N ALA A 336 -3.61 -18.79 22.87
CA ALA A 336 -3.93 -17.42 23.25
C ALA A 336 -2.69 -16.51 23.19
N SER A 337 -1.53 -16.99 23.63
CA SER A 337 -0.25 -16.24 23.53
C SER A 337 0.24 -16.03 22.10
N ARG A 338 -0.34 -16.73 21.11
CA ARG A 338 0.00 -16.63 19.68
C ARG A 338 -0.95 -15.71 18.90
N ILE A 339 -1.77 -14.93 19.61
CA ILE A 339 -2.63 -13.90 19.06
C ILE A 339 -2.14 -12.52 19.48
N ALA A 340 -2.08 -11.58 18.55
CA ALA A 340 -1.70 -10.19 18.82
C ALA A 340 -2.60 -9.17 18.09
N ALA A 341 -2.54 -7.91 18.52
CA ALA A 341 -3.08 -6.78 17.76
C ALA A 341 -1.94 -6.10 16.96
N TYR A 342 -2.28 -5.45 15.84
CA TYR A 342 -1.35 -4.66 15.04
C TYR A 342 -1.98 -3.32 14.64
N ARG A 343 -1.26 -2.22 14.85
CA ARG A 343 -1.70 -0.88 14.43
C ARG A 343 -0.54 0.05 14.09
N ALA A 344 -0.79 1.00 13.19
CA ALA A 344 0.20 1.95 12.71
C ALA A 344 0.80 2.88 13.80
N GLY A 345 0.12 3.04 14.94
CA GLY A 345 0.59 3.86 16.06
C GLY A 345 1.60 3.19 17.00
N TYR A 346 1.94 1.92 16.77
CA TYR A 346 3.01 1.23 17.50
C TYR A 346 4.40 1.73 17.07
N LEU A 347 5.38 1.53 17.95
CA LEU A 347 6.76 1.89 17.65
C LEU A 347 7.27 1.08 16.45
N PRO A 348 8.19 1.62 15.63
CA PRO A 348 8.74 0.90 14.49
C PRO A 348 9.33 -0.48 14.84
N GLU A 349 9.98 -0.59 15.99
CA GLU A 349 10.60 -1.84 16.47
C GLU A 349 9.54 -2.89 16.85
N GLU A 350 8.47 -2.48 17.53
CA GLU A 350 7.33 -3.35 17.89
C GLU A 350 6.63 -3.89 16.64
N ARG A 351 6.41 -3.03 15.64
CA ARG A 351 5.80 -3.45 14.36
C ARG A 351 6.65 -4.50 13.65
N ARG A 352 7.98 -4.30 13.59
CA ARG A 352 8.91 -5.26 12.99
C ARG A 352 8.92 -6.60 13.73
N ALA A 353 8.85 -6.59 15.05
CA ALA A 353 8.77 -7.80 15.85
C ALA A 353 7.48 -8.59 15.54
N LEU A 354 6.33 -7.91 15.51
CA LEU A 354 5.04 -8.52 15.15
C LEU A 354 5.02 -9.05 13.71
N GLU A 355 5.58 -8.29 12.76
CA GLU A 355 5.70 -8.70 11.35
C GLU A 355 6.57 -9.95 11.21
N THR A 356 7.69 -10.01 11.93
CA THR A 356 8.59 -11.17 11.95
C THR A 356 7.93 -12.39 12.58
N ALA A 357 7.26 -12.21 13.72
CA ALA A 357 6.55 -13.28 14.42
C ALA A 357 5.37 -13.81 13.59
N LEU A 358 4.70 -12.94 12.83
CA LEU A 358 3.67 -13.35 11.89
C LEU A 358 4.26 -14.13 10.71
N ASP A 359 5.36 -13.68 10.11
CA ASP A 359 6.02 -14.36 8.98
C ASP A 359 6.56 -15.74 9.37
N SER A 360 7.25 -15.83 10.52
CA SER A 360 7.83 -17.07 11.07
C SER A 360 6.77 -18.10 11.50
N GLY A 361 5.51 -17.67 11.66
CA GLY A 361 4.42 -18.49 12.16
C GLY A 361 4.40 -18.62 13.68
N GLU A 362 5.22 -17.87 14.42
CA GLU A 362 5.11 -17.74 15.87
C GLU A 362 3.73 -17.22 16.26
N LEU A 363 3.24 -16.18 15.59
CA LEU A 363 1.86 -15.72 15.66
C LEU A 363 1.00 -16.51 14.67
N LEU A 364 -0.12 -17.04 15.17
CA LEU A 364 -1.16 -17.66 14.34
C LEU A 364 -2.31 -16.72 14.03
N GLY A 365 -2.55 -15.72 14.90
CA GLY A 365 -3.67 -14.80 14.76
C GLY A 365 -3.24 -13.35 14.95
N VAL A 366 -3.63 -12.47 14.03
CA VAL A 366 -3.43 -11.02 14.22
C VAL A 366 -4.72 -10.27 13.93
N ALA A 367 -5.11 -9.35 14.81
CA ALA A 367 -6.15 -8.37 14.55
C ALA A 367 -5.52 -7.03 14.20
N SER A 368 -5.83 -6.47 13.03
CA SER A 368 -5.21 -5.26 12.50
C SER A 368 -6.24 -4.28 11.94
N THR A 369 -5.89 -2.99 11.94
CA THR A 369 -6.55 -2.03 11.05
C THR A 369 -6.08 -2.26 9.59
N ASN A 370 -6.34 -1.31 8.70
CA ASN A 370 -5.73 -1.26 7.37
C ASN A 370 -4.18 -1.13 7.36
N ALA A 371 -3.52 -1.14 8.52
CA ALA A 371 -2.06 -1.02 8.60
C ALA A 371 -1.33 -2.21 7.94
N LEU A 372 -1.95 -3.39 7.92
CA LEU A 372 -1.46 -4.58 7.19
C LEU A 372 -2.13 -4.75 5.81
N GLU A 373 -2.94 -3.78 5.36
CA GLU A 373 -3.53 -3.79 4.02
C GLU A 373 -2.45 -3.54 2.96
N LEU A 374 -1.45 -2.70 3.27
CA LEU A 374 -0.40 -2.28 2.34
C LEU A 374 1.00 -2.51 2.93
N GLY A 375 1.91 -3.01 2.10
CA GLY A 375 3.35 -2.76 2.29
C GLY A 375 4.16 -3.69 3.20
N VAL A 376 3.60 -4.82 3.66
CA VAL A 376 4.37 -5.92 4.27
C VAL A 376 4.06 -7.20 3.48
N ASP A 377 5.06 -8.02 3.19
CA ASP A 377 4.89 -9.34 2.55
C ASP A 377 4.35 -10.39 3.52
N ILE A 378 3.21 -10.10 4.14
CA ILE A 378 2.42 -11.10 4.87
C ILE A 378 1.52 -11.77 3.84
N ALA A 379 2.09 -12.70 3.09
CA ALA A 379 1.37 -13.55 2.16
C ALA A 379 1.35 -14.99 2.68
N GLY A 380 0.30 -15.74 2.34
CA GLY A 380 0.20 -17.16 2.68
C GLY A 380 -0.48 -17.45 4.01
N LEU A 381 -1.40 -16.57 4.40
CA LEU A 381 -2.36 -16.89 5.45
C LEU A 381 -3.39 -17.88 4.93
N ASP A 382 -3.90 -18.71 5.82
CA ASP A 382 -4.92 -19.71 5.53
C ASP A 382 -6.32 -19.07 5.49
N ALA A 383 -6.52 -18.04 6.31
CA ALA A 383 -7.77 -17.31 6.39
C ALA A 383 -7.59 -15.79 6.60
N VAL A 384 -8.52 -15.01 6.06
CA VAL A 384 -8.70 -13.59 6.38
C VAL A 384 -10.14 -13.35 6.80
N VAL A 385 -10.33 -12.57 7.87
CA VAL A 385 -11.65 -12.13 8.34
C VAL A 385 -11.72 -10.62 8.23
N LEU A 386 -12.73 -10.08 7.55
CA LEU A 386 -12.99 -8.65 7.43
C LEU A 386 -14.18 -8.31 8.32
N ALA A 387 -13.94 -7.63 9.45
CA ALA A 387 -14.97 -7.14 10.34
C ALA A 387 -15.51 -5.79 9.85
N GLY A 388 -16.47 -5.87 8.93
CA GLY A 388 -17.15 -4.77 8.30
C GLY A 388 -16.52 -4.29 7.00
N TYR A 389 -17.31 -3.62 6.15
CA TYR A 389 -16.86 -3.27 4.80
C TYR A 389 -15.72 -2.25 4.85
N PRO A 390 -14.60 -2.47 4.13
CA PRO A 390 -13.46 -1.56 4.21
C PRO A 390 -13.71 -0.19 3.55
N GLY A 391 -14.86 -0.02 2.89
CA GLY A 391 -15.31 1.23 2.26
C GLY A 391 -15.18 1.23 0.74
N THR A 392 -14.27 0.41 0.19
CA THR A 392 -14.11 0.23 -1.27
C THR A 392 -13.87 -1.24 -1.61
N ARG A 393 -14.26 -1.65 -2.81
CA ARG A 393 -14.07 -3.02 -3.32
C ARG A 393 -12.59 -3.29 -3.53
N ALA A 394 -11.83 -2.28 -3.95
CA ALA A 394 -10.38 -2.37 -4.04
C ALA A 394 -9.75 -2.78 -2.70
N SER A 395 -10.09 -2.10 -1.60
CA SER A 395 -9.61 -2.45 -0.26
C SER A 395 -10.10 -3.83 0.19
N PHE A 396 -11.34 -4.21 -0.13
CA PHE A 396 -11.86 -5.57 0.15
C PHE A 396 -10.97 -6.64 -0.49
N TRP A 397 -10.68 -6.50 -1.79
CA TRP A 397 -9.86 -7.48 -2.51
C TRP A 397 -8.38 -7.46 -2.11
N GLN A 398 -7.84 -6.31 -1.70
CA GLN A 398 -6.48 -6.22 -1.16
C GLN A 398 -6.34 -6.95 0.18
N GLN A 399 -7.30 -6.73 1.08
CA GLN A 399 -7.35 -7.41 2.38
C GLN A 399 -7.59 -8.92 2.20
N ALA A 400 -8.56 -9.31 1.37
CA ALA A 400 -8.82 -10.70 1.00
C ALA A 400 -7.60 -11.38 0.35
N GLY A 401 -6.82 -10.61 -0.41
CA GLY A 401 -5.61 -11.05 -1.09
C GLY A 401 -4.44 -11.39 -0.17
N ARG A 402 -4.56 -11.18 1.16
CA ARG A 402 -3.59 -11.66 2.15
C ARG A 402 -3.72 -13.16 2.43
N ALA A 403 -4.87 -13.75 2.09
CA ALA A 403 -5.11 -15.19 2.16
C ALA A 403 -4.77 -15.90 0.84
N GLY A 404 -4.07 -17.03 0.97
CA GLY A 404 -3.66 -17.92 -0.12
C GLY A 404 -2.21 -17.73 -0.59
N ARG A 405 -1.47 -18.83 -0.76
CA ARG A 405 -0.13 -18.90 -1.39
C ARG A 405 -0.03 -20.10 -2.33
N ALA A 406 0.83 -20.02 -3.34
CA ALA A 406 1.38 -21.16 -4.10
C ALA A 406 0.40 -22.32 -4.43
N GLY A 407 -0.84 -21.99 -4.82
CA GLY A 407 -1.86 -22.98 -5.17
C GLY A 407 -2.68 -23.57 -4.01
N SER A 408 -2.42 -23.20 -2.75
CA SER A 408 -3.22 -23.66 -1.61
C SER A 408 -4.54 -22.91 -1.49
N GLY A 409 -5.63 -23.64 -1.22
CA GLY A 409 -6.94 -23.06 -0.94
C GLY A 409 -6.94 -22.12 0.28
N ALA A 410 -7.76 -21.07 0.25
CA ALA A 410 -7.85 -20.09 1.35
C ALA A 410 -9.28 -19.65 1.65
N LEU A 411 -9.53 -19.23 2.90
CA LEU A 411 -10.83 -18.73 3.35
C LEU A 411 -10.82 -17.19 3.51
N VAL A 412 -11.85 -16.53 3.00
CA VAL A 412 -12.11 -15.11 3.26
C VAL A 412 -13.51 -14.97 3.83
N VAL A 413 -13.63 -14.43 5.05
CA VAL A 413 -14.92 -14.21 5.71
C VAL A 413 -15.18 -12.71 5.82
N PHE A 414 -16.26 -12.24 5.21
CA PHE A 414 -16.76 -10.89 5.39
C PHE A 414 -17.84 -10.87 6.47
N VAL A 415 -17.54 -10.30 7.64
CA VAL A 415 -18.48 -10.18 8.77
C VAL A 415 -19.14 -8.81 8.70
N ALA A 416 -20.43 -8.76 8.38
CA ALA A 416 -21.21 -7.52 8.34
C ALA A 416 -21.28 -6.85 9.71
N ARG A 417 -21.17 -5.52 9.72
CA ARG A 417 -21.60 -4.70 10.85
C ARG A 417 -23.12 -4.52 10.80
N ASP A 418 -23.66 -4.10 11.94
CA ASP A 418 -25.06 -3.71 12.08
C ASP A 418 -25.27 -2.31 11.49
N ASP A 419 -25.03 -2.18 10.18
CA ASP A 419 -25.26 -0.97 9.40
C ASP A 419 -25.90 -1.29 8.03
N PRO A 420 -26.63 -0.34 7.42
CA PRO A 420 -27.40 -0.61 6.20
C PRO A 420 -26.54 -1.05 5.01
N LEU A 421 -25.30 -0.55 4.89
CA LEU A 421 -24.43 -0.88 3.76
C LEU A 421 -23.91 -2.31 3.88
N ASP A 422 -23.35 -2.66 5.05
CA ASP A 422 -22.82 -3.99 5.29
C ASP A 422 -23.93 -5.05 5.19
N THR A 423 -25.12 -4.74 5.74
CA THR A 423 -26.33 -5.58 5.61
C THR A 423 -26.71 -5.77 4.15
N TYR A 424 -26.78 -4.69 3.36
CA TYR A 424 -27.07 -4.81 1.92
C TYR A 424 -26.08 -5.72 1.20
N LEU A 425 -24.77 -5.58 1.47
CA LEU A 425 -23.72 -6.34 0.80
C LEU A 425 -23.76 -7.85 1.12
N VAL A 426 -24.09 -8.25 2.35
CA VAL A 426 -24.20 -9.69 2.69
C VAL A 426 -25.43 -10.35 2.08
N HIS A 427 -26.51 -9.60 1.88
CA HIS A 427 -27.74 -10.10 1.22
C HIS A 427 -27.67 -9.99 -0.32
N HIS A 428 -26.76 -9.18 -0.86
CA HIS A 428 -26.58 -8.98 -2.30
C HIS A 428 -25.13 -9.24 -2.72
N GLY A 429 -24.64 -10.48 -2.51
CA GLY A 429 -23.23 -10.82 -2.73
C GLY A 429 -22.68 -10.48 -4.12
N ALA A 430 -23.52 -10.50 -5.17
CA ALA A 430 -23.15 -10.08 -6.51
C ALA A 430 -22.72 -8.59 -6.58
N ALA A 431 -23.30 -7.74 -5.75
CA ALA A 431 -22.93 -6.33 -5.66
C ALA A 431 -21.51 -6.14 -5.10
N LEU A 432 -20.98 -7.09 -4.32
CA LEU A 432 -19.60 -7.08 -3.83
C LEU A 432 -18.64 -7.89 -4.71
N LEU A 433 -19.07 -9.04 -5.22
CA LEU A 433 -18.19 -10.00 -5.88
C LEU A 433 -18.24 -9.95 -7.42
N GLY A 434 -19.34 -9.47 -8.00
CA GLY A 434 -19.58 -9.49 -9.45
C GLY A 434 -19.23 -8.21 -10.20
N THR A 435 -19.00 -7.09 -9.51
CA THR A 435 -18.71 -5.79 -10.16
C THR A 435 -17.19 -5.56 -10.34
N ALA A 436 -16.77 -4.65 -11.21
CA ALA A 436 -15.35 -4.25 -11.26
C ALA A 436 -14.99 -3.42 -10.02
N VAL A 437 -13.71 -3.43 -9.60
CA VAL A 437 -13.20 -2.50 -8.57
C VAL A 437 -13.30 -1.05 -9.04
N GLU A 438 -13.35 -0.10 -8.10
CA GLU A 438 -13.50 1.32 -8.43
C GLU A 438 -12.27 1.88 -9.17
N ALA A 439 -12.49 2.87 -10.02
CA ALA A 439 -11.41 3.61 -10.66
C ALA A 439 -10.68 4.51 -9.66
N THR A 440 -9.37 4.68 -9.85
CA THR A 440 -8.59 5.62 -9.03
C THR A 440 -8.84 7.05 -9.50
N VAL A 441 -9.50 7.85 -8.65
CA VAL A 441 -9.80 9.25 -8.92
C VAL A 441 -8.72 10.16 -8.32
N LEU A 442 -8.16 11.04 -9.16
CA LEU A 442 -7.34 12.18 -8.78
C LEU A 442 -7.54 13.30 -9.79
N ASP A 443 -7.25 14.53 -9.37
CA ASP A 443 -7.41 15.76 -10.17
C ASP A 443 -6.18 16.67 -9.99
N PRO A 444 -5.17 16.59 -10.89
CA PRO A 444 -4.00 17.45 -10.83
C PRO A 444 -4.30 18.90 -11.24
N THR A 445 -5.51 19.19 -11.76
CA THR A 445 -5.91 20.53 -12.18
C THR A 445 -6.63 21.31 -11.09
N ASN A 446 -6.91 20.69 -9.93
CA ASN A 446 -7.50 21.37 -8.79
C ASN A 446 -6.68 22.61 -8.39
N PRO A 447 -7.23 23.84 -8.48
CA PRO A 447 -6.47 25.07 -8.29
C PRO A 447 -5.86 25.20 -6.88
N TYR A 448 -6.50 24.63 -5.86
CA TYR A 448 -6.01 24.65 -4.48
C TYR A 448 -4.77 23.76 -4.26
N VAL A 449 -4.68 22.66 -5.01
CA VAL A 449 -3.49 21.78 -5.04
C VAL A 449 -2.40 22.40 -5.94
N LEU A 450 -2.83 22.94 -7.07
CA LEU A 450 -1.96 23.45 -8.12
C LEU A 450 -1.18 24.68 -7.67
N ARG A 451 -1.80 25.59 -6.91
CA ARG A 451 -1.17 26.83 -6.41
C ARG A 451 0.12 26.59 -5.60
N PRO A 452 0.12 25.81 -4.50
CA PRO A 452 1.35 25.54 -3.76
C PRO A 452 2.37 24.71 -4.58
N GLN A 453 1.90 23.86 -5.49
CA GLN A 453 2.76 23.04 -6.34
C GLN A 453 3.48 23.86 -7.42
N LEU A 454 2.82 24.85 -8.02
CA LEU A 454 3.42 25.80 -8.97
C LEU A 454 4.45 26.70 -8.30
N ALA A 455 4.19 27.14 -7.06
CA ALA A 455 5.18 27.86 -6.27
C ALA A 455 6.45 27.01 -6.05
N CYS A 456 6.30 25.74 -5.66
CA CYS A 456 7.42 24.80 -5.54
C CYS A 456 8.14 24.58 -6.87
N ALA A 457 7.40 24.39 -7.95
CA ALA A 457 7.95 24.21 -9.28
C ALA A 457 8.77 25.42 -9.74
N ALA A 458 8.32 26.65 -9.47
CA ALA A 458 9.04 27.88 -9.78
C ALA A 458 10.31 28.09 -8.92
N ALA A 459 10.30 27.59 -7.68
CA ALA A 459 11.45 27.62 -6.78
C ALA A 459 12.52 26.57 -7.12
N GLU A 460 12.13 25.48 -7.81
CA GLU A 460 13.06 24.50 -8.38
C GLU A 460 13.74 25.04 -9.64
N LEU A 461 12.94 25.45 -10.61
CA LEU A 461 13.38 25.97 -11.89
C LEU A 461 12.39 27.06 -12.34
N PRO A 462 12.77 28.03 -13.20
CA PRO A 462 11.81 28.99 -13.74
C PRO A 462 10.71 28.30 -14.56
N LEU A 463 9.44 28.63 -14.31
CA LEU A 463 8.33 28.09 -15.10
C LEU A 463 8.38 28.69 -16.51
N THR A 464 8.34 27.84 -17.52
CA THR A 464 8.14 28.24 -18.92
C THR A 464 6.69 28.03 -19.32
N GLU A 465 6.25 28.58 -20.44
CA GLU A 465 4.89 28.35 -20.99
C GLU A 465 4.60 26.85 -21.12
N ALA A 466 5.51 26.09 -21.74
CA ALA A 466 5.37 24.65 -21.90
C ALA A 466 5.24 23.90 -20.56
N CYS A 467 5.95 24.35 -19.51
CA CYS A 467 5.81 23.76 -18.19
C CYS A 467 4.45 24.06 -17.54
N VAL A 468 3.89 25.25 -17.78
CA VAL A 468 2.56 25.62 -17.26
C VAL A 468 1.49 24.77 -17.93
N ASP A 469 1.60 24.57 -19.25
CA ASP A 469 0.69 23.68 -19.99
C ASP A 469 0.73 22.25 -19.46
N GLU A 470 1.92 21.70 -19.24
CA GLU A 470 2.10 20.33 -18.71
C GLU A 470 1.59 20.16 -17.26
N LEU A 471 1.73 21.19 -16.42
CA LEU A 471 1.35 21.13 -15.00
C LEU A 471 -0.15 21.28 -14.78
N GLY A 472 -0.87 21.99 -15.64
CA GLY A 472 -2.32 22.14 -15.48
C GLY A 472 -3.03 23.01 -16.52
N GLY A 473 -2.42 23.25 -17.69
CA GLY A 473 -3.06 23.96 -18.80
C GLY A 473 -3.58 25.35 -18.41
N GLU A 474 -4.79 25.66 -18.84
CA GLU A 474 -5.45 26.94 -18.57
C GLU A 474 -5.62 27.22 -17.08
N VAL A 475 -5.93 26.21 -16.27
CA VAL A 475 -6.06 26.39 -14.82
C VAL A 475 -4.72 26.80 -14.21
N ALA A 476 -3.61 26.20 -14.68
CA ALA A 476 -2.28 26.60 -14.26
C ALA A 476 -1.96 28.04 -14.67
N ARG A 477 -2.37 28.48 -15.87
CA ARG A 477 -2.17 29.87 -16.34
C ARG A 477 -2.88 30.88 -15.43
N CYS A 478 -4.14 30.61 -15.06
CA CYS A 478 -4.88 31.43 -14.11
C CYS A 478 -4.18 31.49 -12.74
N VAL A 479 -3.78 30.34 -12.20
CA VAL A 479 -3.11 30.26 -10.89
C VAL A 479 -1.74 30.97 -10.92
N VAL A 480 -0.99 30.87 -12.02
CA VAL A 480 0.28 31.60 -12.18
C VAL A 480 0.04 33.12 -12.19
N ALA A 481 -1.02 33.60 -12.86
CA ALA A 481 -1.37 35.02 -12.84
C ALA A 481 -1.68 35.49 -11.40
N ASP A 482 -2.46 34.73 -10.64
CA ASP A 482 -2.76 35.03 -9.24
C ASP A 482 -1.51 35.05 -8.36
N LEU A 483 -0.57 34.12 -8.58
CA LEU A 483 0.70 34.07 -7.86
C LEU A 483 1.62 35.25 -8.20
N VAL A 484 1.54 35.78 -9.43
CA VAL A 484 2.25 37.01 -9.82
C VAL A 484 1.61 38.23 -9.14
N ALA A 485 0.27 38.32 -9.16
CA ALA A 485 -0.46 39.40 -8.49
C ALA A 485 -0.20 39.42 -6.98
N ALA A 486 -0.11 38.25 -6.35
CA ALA A 486 0.25 38.09 -4.93
C ALA A 486 1.74 38.34 -4.62
N GLY A 487 2.56 38.67 -5.62
CA GLY A 487 4.00 38.89 -5.46
C GLY A 487 4.81 37.63 -5.16
N THR A 488 4.19 36.45 -5.19
CA THR A 488 4.84 35.14 -4.98
C THR A 488 5.73 34.76 -6.15
N LEU A 489 5.32 35.09 -7.38
CA LEU A 489 6.09 34.90 -8.60
C LEU A 489 6.39 36.25 -9.27
N ARG A 490 7.47 36.29 -10.06
CA ARG A 490 7.80 37.44 -10.93
C ARG A 490 7.96 36.97 -12.37
N ARG A 491 7.24 37.59 -13.30
CA ARG A 491 7.42 37.38 -14.74
C ARG A 491 8.70 38.08 -15.21
N ARG A 492 9.49 37.37 -16.01
CA ARG A 492 10.68 37.87 -16.73
C ARG A 492 10.66 37.31 -18.16
N PRO A 493 11.52 37.77 -19.09
CA PRO A 493 11.53 37.28 -20.47
C PRO A 493 11.66 35.75 -20.61
N GLY A 494 12.33 35.09 -19.67
CA GLY A 494 12.51 33.62 -19.66
C GLY A 494 11.43 32.82 -18.93
N GLY A 495 10.32 33.44 -18.52
CA GLY A 495 9.22 32.79 -17.80
C GLY A 495 8.94 33.36 -16.41
N TRP A 496 8.42 32.54 -15.51
CA TRP A 496 8.06 32.95 -14.14
C TRP A 496 9.05 32.41 -13.11
N PHE A 497 9.52 33.31 -12.25
CA PHE A 497 10.55 33.04 -11.26
C PHE A 497 9.99 33.19 -9.85
N TRP A 498 10.44 32.34 -8.94
CA TRP A 498 10.15 32.49 -7.51
C TRP A 498 10.64 33.84 -6.98
N ALA A 499 9.71 34.63 -6.43
CA ALA A 499 10.01 35.93 -5.87
C ALA A 499 10.69 35.76 -4.49
N HIS A 500 11.96 36.11 -4.40
CA HIS A 500 12.66 36.12 -3.12
C HIS A 500 12.12 37.29 -2.29
N GLY A 501 11.24 37.01 -1.31
CA GLY A 501 10.74 38.02 -0.34
C GLY A 501 9.23 38.06 -0.07
N ALA A 502 8.42 37.09 -0.53
CA ALA A 502 6.96 37.10 -0.35
C ALA A 502 6.47 36.65 1.05
N ALA A 503 7.37 36.24 1.94
CA ALA A 503 7.09 36.00 3.36
C ALA A 503 8.01 36.89 4.22
N SER A 504 7.54 37.32 5.38
CA SER A 504 8.32 38.06 6.39
C SER A 504 9.59 37.32 6.88
N THR A 505 9.81 36.09 6.42
CA THR A 505 11.02 35.27 6.59
C THR A 505 11.73 35.08 5.24
N GLY A 506 12.66 35.99 4.91
CA GLY A 506 13.47 35.88 3.69
C GLY A 506 14.12 34.50 3.49
N ARG A 507 14.35 34.13 2.22
CA ARG A 507 15.05 32.93 1.72
C ARG A 507 14.39 31.56 1.91
N GLN A 508 13.24 31.43 2.59
CA GLN A 508 12.59 30.11 2.71
C GLN A 508 11.99 29.67 1.36
N ARG A 509 12.30 28.42 0.95
CA ARG A 509 11.64 27.75 -0.17
C ARG A 509 10.22 27.37 0.24
N PRO A 510 9.25 27.26 -0.67
CA PRO A 510 7.86 26.92 -0.33
C PRO A 510 7.66 25.46 0.09
N HIS A 511 8.59 24.55 -0.22
CA HIS A 511 8.43 23.11 0.04
C HIS A 511 8.07 22.71 1.48
N PRO A 512 8.60 23.31 2.56
CA PRO A 512 8.23 22.94 3.92
C PRO A 512 6.78 23.28 4.30
N GLU A 513 6.15 24.24 3.61
CA GLU A 513 4.79 24.71 3.90
C GLU A 513 3.71 23.87 3.18
N VAL A 514 4.11 23.06 2.20
CA VAL A 514 3.18 22.25 1.40
C VAL A 514 3.03 20.86 2.01
N ASP A 515 1.95 20.65 2.77
CA ASP A 515 1.54 19.31 3.21
C ASP A 515 0.92 18.53 2.04
N ILE A 516 1.69 17.62 1.44
CA ILE A 516 1.20 16.78 0.35
C ILE A 516 0.19 15.73 0.81
N ARG A 517 0.15 15.38 2.11
CA ARG A 517 -0.74 14.35 2.67
C ARG A 517 -2.06 14.91 3.18
N GLY A 518 -2.20 16.23 3.28
CA GLY A 518 -3.43 16.90 3.72
C GLY A 518 -3.85 16.51 5.15
N SER A 519 -2.90 16.12 5.99
CA SER A 519 -3.12 15.52 7.30
C SER A 519 -3.47 16.53 8.40
N GLY A 520 -3.32 17.84 8.12
CA GLY A 520 -3.79 18.90 9.00
C GLY A 520 -2.92 19.16 10.23
N GLY A 521 -1.64 18.75 10.24
CA GLY A 521 -0.69 19.12 11.30
C GLY A 521 0.30 18.01 11.70
N HIS A 522 1.15 18.31 12.68
CA HIS A 522 2.12 17.37 13.24
C HIS A 522 1.46 16.31 14.13
N GLN A 523 1.95 15.06 14.10
CA GLN A 523 1.45 14.01 14.99
C GLN A 523 1.67 14.38 16.47
N VAL A 524 0.71 14.00 17.32
CA VAL A 524 0.77 14.12 18.78
C VAL A 524 1.48 12.90 19.36
N ALA A 525 2.52 13.10 20.15
CA ALA A 525 3.28 12.04 20.81
C ALA A 525 2.62 11.63 22.14
N LEU A 526 2.53 10.32 22.39
CA LEU A 526 2.04 9.75 23.64
C LEU A 526 3.21 9.33 24.51
N VAL A 527 3.35 9.96 25.67
CA VAL A 527 4.47 9.77 26.57
C VAL A 527 3.94 9.32 27.92
N GLU A 528 4.50 8.24 28.44
CA GLU A 528 4.23 7.78 29.80
C GLU A 528 4.78 8.81 30.80
N SER A 529 3.93 9.33 31.69
CA SER A 529 4.27 10.44 32.60
C SER A 529 5.45 10.13 33.50
N ASP A 530 5.48 8.90 34.01
CA ASP A 530 6.39 8.52 35.10
C ASP A 530 7.79 8.19 34.59
N THR A 531 7.89 7.64 33.37
CA THR A 531 9.14 7.17 32.78
C THR A 531 9.65 8.07 31.65
N GLY A 532 8.80 8.95 31.11
CA GLY A 532 9.09 9.69 29.89
C GLY A 532 9.17 8.82 28.64
N ARG A 533 8.77 7.54 28.71
CA ARG A 533 8.83 6.60 27.58
C ARG A 533 7.80 6.99 26.52
N LEU A 534 8.25 7.09 25.27
CA LEU A 534 7.35 7.24 24.12
C LEU A 534 6.59 5.92 23.88
N LEU A 535 5.27 5.98 23.99
CA LEU A 535 4.35 4.86 23.78
C LEU A 535 3.83 4.78 22.33
N GLY A 536 3.84 5.90 21.60
CA GLY A 536 3.37 5.96 20.22
C GLY A 536 2.95 7.36 19.78
N THR A 537 2.27 7.45 18.65
CA THR A 537 1.76 8.73 18.12
C THR A 537 0.30 8.64 17.62
N VAL A 538 -0.37 9.79 17.61
CA VAL A 538 -1.75 9.96 17.13
C VAL A 538 -1.82 11.17 16.20
N ASP A 539 -2.63 11.08 15.13
CA ASP A 539 -2.87 12.21 14.24
C ASP A 539 -3.72 13.29 14.93
N PRO A 540 -3.55 14.59 14.57
CA PRO A 540 -4.26 15.70 15.23
C PRO A 540 -5.78 15.55 15.28
N GLY A 541 -6.40 15.07 14.19
CA GLY A 541 -7.85 14.91 14.12
C GLY A 541 -8.37 13.85 15.09
N SER A 542 -7.64 12.75 15.25
CA SER A 542 -7.98 11.71 16.22
C SER A 542 -7.59 12.07 17.65
N ALA A 543 -6.61 12.95 17.85
CA ALA A 543 -6.07 13.25 19.17
C ALA A 543 -7.15 13.77 20.14
N CYS A 544 -8.04 14.63 19.65
CA CYS A 544 -9.14 15.22 20.44
C CYS A 544 -10.11 14.18 21.02
N THR A 545 -10.21 12.99 20.43
CA THR A 545 -11.16 11.94 20.89
C THR A 545 -10.46 10.73 21.48
N ALA A 546 -9.20 10.47 21.11
CA ALA A 546 -8.49 9.28 21.54
C ALA A 546 -7.57 9.51 22.74
N VAL A 547 -7.06 10.73 22.93
CA VAL A 547 -6.04 11.07 23.95
C VAL A 547 -6.35 12.39 24.63
N HIS A 548 -7.64 12.63 24.87
CA HIS A 548 -8.10 13.76 25.66
C HIS A 548 -7.75 13.58 27.15
N PRO A 549 -7.66 14.68 27.93
CA PRO A 549 -7.48 14.62 29.38
C PRO A 549 -8.57 13.84 30.11
#